data_AF-A0A7U9RWQ6-F1
#
_entry.id   AF-A0A7U9RWQ6-F1
#
_cell.length_a   1.000
_cell.length_b   1.000
_cell.length_c   1.000
_cell.angle_alpha   90.00
_cell.angle_beta   90.00
_cell.angle_gamma   90.00
#
_symmetry.space_group_name_H-M   'P 1'
#
loop_
_entity.id
_entity.type
_entity.pdbx_description
1 polymer ?
#
loop_
_entity_poly.entity_id
_entity_poly.type
_entity_poly.pdbx_seq_one_letter_code
_entity_poly.pdbx_strand_id
1 'polypeptide(L)'
;MAAKTISFPKGRGHLTHNNRDFICNNVVPERTAWNRIYIQEPLKDAYEKCFGQALRDYNAAQKRKDRQKDDYLKEIENSGNKEKTFYENIVQIGKKTDTPVTDENGALTEEAKAAIEVLDRYAKTFQERNPNLYLFNCVMHLDEATPHLHIDYIPVAHGYKNGMKTRNSLTKAFQQMGFAKAVSKKQNETVAWQEREREYLTELCREQGIEIEVLGIQRDNLSLPEYKAAMREVEELEQQAVALDMQKEILEQQNDDLAQKTSELCGQVQEMEAKNNELVLQAQKLTEQIEEAETKEKAAKEVLAKHDLRAETFKMISKEVAAETKSMKSAAVPITNLFGGEEYVKVKKSDWNKLLDAFNKSVSRNHLLEKYEKKISSLEKKIAALTDQVEKLKRFVASRGLGEAFVEFVKSLAPKTMKQRLENAKSEADVRNRQREMPERGQTEKSKRWQQEM
;
A
#
# COMPACT_ATOMS: atom_id res chain seq x y z
N MET A 1 14.76 3.57 36.42
CA MET A 1 13.33 3.93 36.62
C MET A 1 12.97 4.91 35.52
N ALA A 2 11.76 4.86 34.96
CA ALA A 2 11.35 5.88 34.00
C ALA A 2 11.17 7.22 34.73
N ALA A 3 11.69 8.30 34.15
CA ALA A 3 11.56 9.63 34.74
C ALA A 3 10.08 10.07 34.77
N LYS A 4 9.67 10.73 35.84
CA LYS A 4 8.30 11.22 36.05
C LYS A 4 8.17 12.69 35.64
N THR A 5 6.95 13.17 35.46
CA THR A 5 6.69 14.58 35.12
C THR A 5 5.92 15.31 36.20
N ILE A 6 6.17 16.61 36.40
CA ILE A 6 5.35 17.47 37.28
C ILE A 6 4.29 18.19 36.44
N SER A 7 3.03 18.02 36.82
CA SER A 7 1.91 18.81 36.29
C SER A 7 1.57 19.93 37.28
N PHE A 8 1.51 21.17 36.78
CA PHE A 8 1.10 22.36 37.55
C PHE A 8 0.18 23.28 36.71
N PRO A 9 -0.95 22.79 36.18
CA PRO A 9 -1.87 23.62 35.41
C PRO A 9 -2.66 24.58 36.31
N LYS A 10 -3.24 25.58 35.65
CA LYS A 10 -4.28 26.40 36.26
C LYS A 10 -5.60 25.61 36.26
N GLY A 11 -6.18 25.44 37.43
CA GLY A 11 -7.48 24.78 37.60
C GLY A 11 -8.66 25.70 37.29
N ARG A 12 -9.87 25.12 37.28
CA ARG A 12 -11.12 25.85 37.03
C ARG A 12 -11.72 26.47 38.29
N GLY A 13 -11.32 26.01 39.48
CA GLY A 13 -11.80 26.47 40.78
C GLY A 13 -13.18 25.91 41.10
N HIS A 14 -13.35 24.59 41.03
CA HIS A 14 -14.63 23.95 41.35
C HIS A 14 -14.61 23.44 42.79
N LEU A 15 -14.91 24.30 43.77
CA LEU A 15 -14.85 23.95 45.20
C LEU A 15 -15.71 22.73 45.56
N THR A 16 -16.89 22.58 44.94
CA THR A 16 -17.77 21.42 45.17
C THR A 16 -17.14 20.10 44.72
N HIS A 17 -16.28 20.12 43.70
CA HIS A 17 -15.50 18.96 43.30
C HIS A 17 -14.37 18.71 44.30
N ASN A 18 -13.61 19.76 44.65
CA ASN A 18 -12.44 19.66 45.54
C ASN A 18 -12.82 19.15 46.92
N ASN A 19 -14.00 19.54 47.41
CA ASN A 19 -14.48 19.18 48.73
C ASN A 19 -15.42 17.97 48.72
N ARG A 20 -15.58 17.31 47.56
CA ARG A 20 -16.44 16.14 47.36
C ARG A 20 -17.92 16.36 47.72
N ASP A 21 -18.40 17.60 47.63
CA ASP A 21 -19.83 17.93 47.62
C ASP A 21 -20.52 17.39 46.36
N PHE A 22 -19.73 17.14 45.30
CA PHE A 22 -20.13 16.48 44.07
C PHE A 22 -19.12 15.40 43.68
N ILE A 23 -19.60 14.18 43.45
CA ILE A 23 -18.79 13.03 43.01
C ILE A 23 -18.87 12.90 41.49
N CYS A 24 -17.74 13.02 40.81
CA CYS A 24 -17.62 12.84 39.37
C CYS A 24 -17.28 11.38 39.00
N ASN A 25 -17.53 10.98 37.75
CA ASN A 25 -17.39 9.59 37.30
C ASN A 25 -15.97 8.99 37.43
N ASN A 26 -14.93 9.81 37.58
CA ASN A 26 -13.54 9.39 37.76
C ASN A 26 -13.13 9.20 39.23
N VAL A 27 -14.00 9.54 40.18
CA VAL A 27 -13.79 9.31 41.61
C VAL A 27 -14.23 7.90 41.97
N VAL A 28 -13.41 7.22 42.76
CA VAL A 28 -13.72 5.93 43.39
C VAL A 28 -14.21 6.23 44.82
N PRO A 29 -15.53 6.17 45.09
CA PRO A 29 -16.11 6.67 46.34
C PRO A 29 -15.50 6.05 47.60
N GLU A 30 -15.13 4.77 47.54
CA GLU A 30 -14.55 4.01 48.65
C GLU A 30 -13.19 4.56 49.09
N ARG A 31 -12.48 5.26 48.21
CA ARG A 31 -11.17 5.86 48.47
C ARG A 31 -11.24 7.32 48.91
N THR A 32 -12.42 7.95 48.93
CA THR A 32 -12.58 9.35 49.36
C THR A 32 -12.04 9.58 50.77
N ALA A 33 -12.14 8.58 51.65
CA ALA A 33 -11.58 8.59 53.00
C ALA A 33 -10.04 8.65 53.04
N TRP A 34 -9.36 8.40 51.92
CA TRP A 34 -7.90 8.51 51.81
C TRP A 34 -7.46 9.94 51.47
N ASN A 35 -8.36 10.79 50.98
CA ASN A 35 -8.05 12.17 50.66
C ASN A 35 -7.53 12.91 51.90
N ARG A 36 -6.59 13.85 51.68
CA ARG A 36 -6.03 14.67 52.77
C ARG A 36 -6.51 16.10 52.65
N ILE A 37 -7.09 16.63 53.71
CA ILE A 37 -7.52 18.02 53.80
C ILE A 37 -6.49 18.78 54.62
N TYR A 38 -5.85 19.78 54.02
CA TYR A 38 -4.89 20.65 54.71
C TYR A 38 -5.60 21.90 55.25
N ILE A 39 -6.50 22.47 54.45
CA ILE A 39 -7.35 23.58 54.85
C ILE A 39 -8.62 23.58 54.00
N GLN A 40 -9.75 23.92 54.62
CA GLN A 40 -11.07 24.04 54.00
C GLN A 40 -11.82 25.18 54.69
N GLU A 41 -11.58 26.41 54.25
CA GLU A 41 -12.25 27.60 54.74
C GLU A 41 -13.35 28.05 53.75
N PRO A 42 -14.55 28.43 54.21
CA PRO A 42 -15.54 29.04 53.33
C PRO A 42 -14.99 30.31 52.67
N LEU A 43 -15.18 30.46 51.35
CA LEU A 43 -14.64 31.59 50.58
C LEU A 43 -15.01 32.96 51.18
N LYS A 44 -16.22 33.08 51.73
CA LYS A 44 -16.70 34.30 52.38
C LYS A 44 -15.89 34.65 53.63
N ASP A 45 -15.58 33.67 54.46
CA ASP A 45 -14.81 33.86 55.69
C ASP A 45 -13.35 34.21 55.37
N ALA A 46 -12.78 33.55 54.36
CA ALA A 46 -11.46 33.87 53.84
C ALA A 46 -11.38 35.32 53.31
N TYR A 47 -12.43 35.78 52.62
CA TYR A 47 -12.54 37.16 52.15
C TYR A 47 -12.63 38.18 53.30
N GLU A 48 -13.38 37.86 54.36
CA GLU A 48 -13.45 38.69 55.56
C GLU A 48 -12.08 38.81 56.23
N LYS A 49 -11.33 37.71 56.36
CA LYS A 49 -9.96 37.72 56.89
C LYS A 49 -9.00 38.54 56.01
N CYS A 50 -9.07 38.39 54.69
CA CYS A 50 -8.17 39.05 53.76
C CYS A 50 -8.45 40.56 53.62
N PHE A 51 -9.73 40.95 53.59
CA PHE A 51 -10.15 42.28 53.13
C PHE A 51 -11.10 43.01 54.07
N GLY A 52 -11.71 42.33 55.05
CA GLY A 52 -12.75 42.89 55.91
C GLY A 52 -12.30 44.17 56.64
N GLN A 53 -11.09 44.18 57.19
CA GLN A 53 -10.55 45.38 57.83
C GLN A 53 -10.32 46.52 56.82
N ALA A 54 -9.74 46.21 55.66
CA ALA A 54 -9.49 47.21 54.62
C ALA A 54 -10.79 47.80 54.05
N LEU A 55 -11.86 47.00 54.00
CA LEU A 55 -13.18 47.42 53.58
C LEU A 55 -13.82 48.37 54.59
N ARG A 56 -13.76 48.03 55.89
CA ARG A 56 -14.22 48.89 56.99
C ARG A 56 -13.50 50.23 57.00
N ASP A 57 -12.16 50.20 56.90
CA ASP A 57 -11.33 51.41 56.87
C ASP A 57 -11.68 52.30 55.66
N TYR A 58 -11.90 51.68 54.49
CA TYR A 58 -12.29 52.40 53.28
C TYR A 58 -13.65 53.08 53.41
N ASN A 59 -14.65 52.35 53.92
CA ASN A 59 -16.02 52.85 54.09
C ASN A 59 -16.11 53.95 55.15
N ALA A 60 -15.35 53.84 56.24
CA ALA A 60 -15.26 54.86 57.28
C ALA A 60 -14.73 56.20 56.75
N ALA A 61 -13.87 56.17 55.72
CA ALA A 61 -13.34 57.36 55.06
C ALA A 61 -14.28 57.94 53.97
N GLN A 62 -15.37 57.26 53.59
CA GLN A 62 -16.28 57.74 52.54
C GLN A 62 -17.33 58.71 53.09
N LYS A 63 -17.38 59.92 52.54
CA LYS A 63 -18.45 60.91 52.83
C LYS A 63 -19.75 60.66 52.04
N ARG A 64 -19.64 59.94 50.92
CA ARG A 64 -20.74 59.69 49.98
C ARG A 64 -21.19 58.24 50.10
N LYS A 65 -22.49 58.02 50.34
CA LYS A 65 -23.06 56.68 50.52
C LYS A 65 -22.92 55.80 49.29
N ASP A 66 -23.03 56.38 48.09
CA ASP A 66 -22.88 55.66 46.81
C ASP A 66 -21.46 55.15 46.53
N ARG A 67 -20.45 55.63 47.29
CA ARG A 67 -19.06 55.17 47.17
C ARG A 67 -18.69 54.08 48.19
N GLN A 68 -19.56 53.81 49.16
CA GLN A 68 -19.34 52.73 50.11
C GLN A 68 -19.55 51.38 49.42
N LYS A 69 -18.74 50.40 49.81
CA LYS A 69 -18.81 49.03 49.30
C LYS A 69 -19.43 48.13 50.37
N ASP A 70 -20.44 47.37 50.00
CA ASP A 70 -21.15 46.49 50.95
C ASP A 70 -20.40 45.16 51.11
N ASP A 71 -20.23 44.43 50.02
CA ASP A 71 -19.61 43.09 50.00
C ASP A 71 -18.47 43.07 48.98
N TYR A 72 -17.23 43.02 49.46
CA TYR A 72 -16.07 43.04 48.58
C TYR A 72 -15.94 41.79 47.71
N LEU A 73 -16.48 40.64 48.14
CA LEU A 73 -16.50 39.44 47.30
C LEU A 73 -17.37 39.68 46.06
N LYS A 74 -18.60 40.20 46.26
CA LYS A 74 -19.50 40.57 45.16
C LYS A 74 -18.92 41.65 44.25
N GLU A 75 -18.13 42.58 44.80
CA GLU A 75 -17.43 43.59 43.99
C GLU A 75 -16.44 42.94 43.01
N ILE A 76 -15.75 41.86 43.42
CA ILE A 76 -14.86 41.12 42.53
C ILE A 76 -15.66 40.28 41.53
N GLU A 77 -16.73 39.60 41.95
CA GLU A 77 -17.60 38.83 41.06
C GLU A 77 -18.18 39.67 39.92
N ASN A 78 -18.54 40.92 40.22
CA ASN A 78 -19.11 41.86 39.26
C ASN A 78 -18.06 42.74 38.55
N SER A 79 -16.76 42.53 38.81
CA SER A 79 -15.68 43.35 38.26
C SER A 79 -15.48 43.11 36.77
N GLY A 80 -15.49 44.19 35.97
CA GLY A 80 -15.14 44.13 34.54
C GLY A 80 -13.64 43.89 34.26
N ASN A 81 -12.80 43.88 35.30
CA ASN A 81 -11.34 43.78 35.17
C ASN A 81 -10.81 42.34 35.00
N LYS A 82 -11.71 41.35 34.86
CA LYS A 82 -11.38 39.91 34.74
C LYS A 82 -10.61 39.32 35.93
N GLU A 83 -10.69 39.98 37.09
CA GLU A 83 -10.19 39.45 38.36
C GLU A 83 -11.07 38.27 38.77
N LYS A 84 -10.46 37.17 39.23
CA LYS A 84 -11.21 36.04 39.76
C LYS A 84 -11.32 36.17 41.27
N THR A 85 -12.41 35.67 41.84
CA THR A 85 -12.61 35.62 43.30
C THR A 85 -11.51 34.80 43.97
N PHE A 86 -11.07 33.73 43.31
CA PHE A 86 -9.88 32.96 43.69
C PHE A 86 -9.26 32.29 42.47
N TYR A 87 -8.10 31.67 42.68
CA TYR A 87 -7.34 30.96 41.67
C TYR A 87 -7.01 29.57 42.18
N GLU A 88 -7.05 28.59 41.27
CA GLU A 88 -6.74 27.18 41.55
C GLU A 88 -5.48 26.77 40.80
N ASN A 89 -4.61 26.04 41.47
CA ASN A 89 -3.57 25.23 40.84
C ASN A 89 -3.77 23.76 41.19
N ILE A 90 -3.65 22.90 40.17
CA ILE A 90 -3.66 21.45 40.36
C ILE A 90 -2.22 20.97 40.28
N VAL A 91 -1.75 20.21 41.27
CA VAL A 91 -0.35 19.74 41.32
C VAL A 91 -0.32 18.21 41.36
N GLN A 92 0.37 17.60 40.41
CA GLN A 92 0.48 16.15 40.28
C GLN A 92 1.92 15.75 39.94
N ILE A 93 2.37 14.61 40.49
CA ILE A 93 3.66 13.99 40.18
C ILE A 93 3.42 12.68 39.43
N GLY A 94 3.95 12.58 38.22
CA GLY A 94 3.75 11.45 37.31
C GLY A 94 2.41 11.46 36.59
N LYS A 95 2.07 10.33 35.98
CA LYS A 95 0.82 10.05 35.25
C LYS A 95 0.28 8.69 35.68
N LYS A 96 -0.95 8.36 35.27
CA LYS A 96 -1.63 7.11 35.66
C LYS A 96 -0.77 5.85 35.43
N THR A 97 0.05 5.84 34.39
CA THR A 97 0.87 4.67 34.03
C THR A 97 2.09 4.47 34.92
N ASP A 98 2.59 5.53 35.59
CA ASP A 98 3.81 5.46 36.41
C ASP A 98 3.59 5.78 37.88
N THR A 99 2.54 6.51 38.25
CA THR A 99 2.15 6.81 39.64
C THR A 99 0.65 6.55 39.85
N PRO A 100 0.12 5.35 39.55
CA PRO A 100 -1.27 5.01 39.87
C PRO A 100 -1.47 5.02 41.38
N VAL A 101 -2.61 5.52 41.89
CA VAL A 101 -2.91 5.49 43.34
C VAL A 101 -2.87 4.06 43.87
N THR A 102 -3.49 3.12 43.16
CA THR A 102 -3.65 1.73 43.60
C THR A 102 -3.06 0.73 42.61
N ASP A 103 -2.58 -0.39 43.15
CA ASP A 103 -2.21 -1.57 42.38
C ASP A 103 -3.46 -2.40 41.96
N GLU A 104 -3.21 -3.56 41.35
CA GLU A 104 -4.24 -4.52 40.93
C GLU A 104 -5.09 -5.09 42.09
N ASN A 105 -4.56 -5.04 43.32
CA ASN A 105 -5.24 -5.51 44.53
C ASN A 105 -5.99 -4.38 45.25
N GLY A 106 -5.95 -3.16 44.71
CA GLY A 106 -6.56 -1.98 45.32
C GLY A 106 -5.75 -1.40 46.49
N ALA A 107 -4.51 -1.82 46.70
CA ALA A 107 -3.63 -1.28 47.74
C ALA A 107 -2.81 -0.09 47.21
N LEU A 108 -2.41 0.82 48.11
CA LEU A 108 -1.63 2.01 47.74
C LEU A 108 -0.26 1.61 47.17
N THR A 109 0.08 2.08 45.97
CA THR A 109 1.38 1.77 45.33
C THR A 109 2.54 2.47 46.02
N GLU A 110 3.75 1.92 45.88
CA GLU A 110 4.97 2.56 46.42
C GLU A 110 5.25 3.90 45.73
N GLU A 111 5.00 4.00 44.42
CA GLU A 111 5.14 5.24 43.66
C GLU A 111 4.14 6.30 44.15
N ALA A 112 2.90 5.89 44.44
CA ALA A 112 1.91 6.80 45.02
C ALA A 112 2.32 7.25 46.43
N LYS A 113 2.83 6.35 47.29
CA LYS A 113 3.32 6.70 48.63
C LYS A 113 4.42 7.76 48.57
N ALA A 114 5.42 7.57 47.69
CA ALA A 114 6.50 8.53 47.50
C ALA A 114 5.97 9.89 46.99
N ALA A 115 5.07 9.89 46.01
CA ALA A 115 4.45 11.11 45.49
C ALA A 115 3.60 11.83 46.56
N ILE A 116 2.86 11.08 47.38
CA ILE A 116 2.06 11.61 48.50
C ILE A 116 2.95 12.32 49.51
N GLU A 117 4.11 11.76 49.86
CA GLU A 117 5.04 12.39 50.80
C GLU A 117 5.56 13.73 50.27
N VAL A 118 5.94 13.77 48.98
CA VAL A 118 6.37 15.02 48.33
C VAL A 118 5.25 16.06 48.34
N LEU A 119 4.06 15.69 47.89
CA LEU A 119 2.92 16.60 47.80
C LEU A 119 2.46 17.07 49.19
N ASP A 120 2.53 16.23 50.22
CA ASP A 120 2.21 16.57 51.60
C ASP A 120 3.16 17.64 52.16
N ARG A 121 4.47 17.46 51.95
CA ARG A 121 5.47 18.48 52.32
C ARG A 121 5.26 19.78 51.54
N TYR A 122 4.99 19.68 50.24
CA TYR A 122 4.75 20.83 49.38
C TYR A 122 3.54 21.65 49.83
N ALA A 123 2.42 20.99 50.15
CA ALA A 123 1.18 21.63 50.60
C ALA A 123 1.36 22.32 51.97
N LYS A 124 1.97 21.64 52.94
CA LYS A 124 2.18 22.16 54.31
C LYS A 124 3.03 23.43 54.35
N THR A 125 3.96 23.57 53.41
CA THR A 125 4.90 24.70 53.34
C THR A 125 4.47 25.77 52.32
N PHE A 126 3.35 25.58 51.61
CA PHE A 126 2.91 26.46 50.52
C PHE A 126 2.69 27.91 50.98
N GLN A 127 2.02 28.12 52.11
CA GLN A 127 1.68 29.46 52.60
C GLN A 127 2.92 30.29 52.97
N GLU A 128 3.98 29.64 53.47
CA GLU A 128 5.23 30.29 53.86
C GLU A 128 6.00 30.84 52.64
N ARG A 129 6.03 30.07 51.54
CA ARG A 129 6.62 30.51 50.26
C ARG A 129 5.79 31.55 49.52
N ASN A 130 4.50 31.61 49.82
CA ASN A 130 3.51 32.39 49.09
C ASN A 130 2.73 33.33 50.02
N PRO A 131 3.38 34.28 50.71
CA PRO A 131 2.75 35.09 51.77
C PRO A 131 1.61 35.98 51.26
N ASN A 132 1.59 36.34 49.96
CA ASN A 132 0.53 37.13 49.35
C ASN A 132 -0.54 36.29 48.63
N LEU A 133 -0.46 34.97 48.68
CA LEU A 133 -1.50 34.07 48.19
C LEU A 133 -2.12 33.40 49.41
N TYR A 134 -3.24 33.93 49.88
CA TYR A 134 -3.93 33.37 51.03
C TYR A 134 -4.56 32.03 50.65
N LEU A 135 -3.99 30.95 51.17
CA LEU A 135 -4.45 29.59 50.95
C LEU A 135 -5.70 29.35 51.81
N PHE A 136 -6.86 29.23 51.17
CA PHE A 136 -8.13 29.02 51.89
C PHE A 136 -8.70 27.62 51.67
N ASN A 137 -8.32 26.94 50.59
CA ASN A 137 -8.70 25.55 50.35
C ASN A 137 -7.52 24.76 49.75
N CYS A 138 -7.17 23.64 50.37
CA CYS A 138 -6.14 22.74 49.86
C CYS A 138 -6.45 21.29 50.22
N VAL A 139 -6.66 20.48 49.19
CA VAL A 139 -7.08 19.08 49.32
C VAL A 139 -6.23 18.21 48.39
N MET A 140 -5.76 17.08 48.91
CA MET A 140 -5.12 16.02 48.12
C MET A 140 -6.15 14.93 47.81
N HIS A 141 -6.33 14.64 46.53
CA HIS A 141 -7.18 13.56 46.04
C HIS A 141 -6.35 12.29 45.84
N LEU A 142 -6.75 11.23 46.54
CA LEU A 142 -6.24 9.85 46.42
C LEU A 142 -7.33 8.88 45.95
N ASP A 143 -8.50 9.40 45.62
CA ASP A 143 -9.67 8.65 45.16
C ASP A 143 -9.80 8.60 43.63
N GLU A 144 -8.88 9.25 42.91
CA GLU A 144 -8.82 9.28 41.45
C GLU A 144 -7.65 8.43 40.91
N ALA A 145 -7.24 8.65 39.65
CA ALA A 145 -6.22 7.82 39.00
C ALA A 145 -4.81 8.02 39.57
N THR A 146 -4.47 9.25 39.96
CA THR A 146 -3.13 9.69 40.35
C THR A 146 -3.23 10.61 41.57
N PRO A 147 -2.32 10.54 42.56
CA PRO A 147 -2.28 11.50 43.66
C PRO A 147 -2.10 12.93 43.12
N HIS A 148 -2.99 13.84 43.49
CA HIS A 148 -2.88 15.25 43.08
C HIS A 148 -3.47 16.21 44.12
N LEU A 149 -2.93 17.43 44.17
CA LEU A 149 -3.43 18.51 45.00
C LEU A 149 -4.32 19.45 44.20
N HIS A 150 -5.39 19.91 44.84
CA HIS A 150 -6.08 21.14 44.50
C HIS A 150 -5.64 22.21 45.49
N ILE A 151 -5.13 23.34 44.98
CA ILE A 151 -4.61 24.45 45.78
C ILE A 151 -5.36 25.70 45.35
N ASP A 152 -6.32 26.13 46.16
CA ASP A 152 -7.13 27.32 45.92
C ASP A 152 -6.68 28.46 46.83
N TYR A 153 -6.34 29.60 46.22
CA TYR A 153 -5.83 30.77 46.93
C TYR A 153 -6.45 32.08 46.45
N ILE A 154 -6.46 33.05 47.35
CA ILE A 154 -6.89 34.43 47.10
C ILE A 154 -5.64 35.32 47.09
N PRO A 155 -5.34 36.04 46.00
CA PRO A 155 -4.19 36.94 45.97
C PRO A 155 -4.50 38.21 46.77
N VAL A 156 -3.64 38.54 47.74
CA VAL A 156 -3.79 39.69 48.62
C VAL A 156 -2.67 40.68 48.34
N ALA A 157 -3.04 41.85 47.83
CA ALA A 157 -2.09 42.90 47.48
C ALA A 157 -2.34 44.17 48.29
N HIS A 158 -1.28 44.73 48.88
CA HIS A 158 -1.35 45.89 49.78
C HIS A 158 -0.89 47.20 49.12
N GLY A 159 -0.98 48.33 49.83
CA GLY A 159 -0.35 49.59 49.45
C GLY A 159 -0.96 50.29 48.23
N TYR A 160 -2.27 50.19 48.01
CA TYR A 160 -2.95 51.02 47.00
C TYR A 160 -3.20 52.44 47.54
N LYS A 161 -2.93 53.46 46.71
CA LYS A 161 -3.11 54.88 47.09
C LYS A 161 -4.56 55.36 46.98
N ASN A 162 -5.29 54.82 46.01
CA ASN A 162 -6.70 55.14 45.78
C ASN A 162 -7.56 53.94 46.21
N GLY A 163 -8.84 54.14 46.54
CA GLY A 163 -9.77 53.07 46.92
C GLY A 163 -9.35 52.30 48.18
N MET A 164 -9.74 51.02 48.27
CA MET A 164 -9.27 50.12 49.34
C MET A 164 -7.75 49.95 49.27
N LYS A 165 -7.07 50.02 50.43
CA LYS A 165 -5.61 49.89 50.56
C LYS A 165 -5.10 48.47 50.29
N THR A 166 -5.92 47.47 50.61
CA THR A 166 -5.68 46.04 50.32
C THR A 166 -6.73 45.57 49.33
N ARG A 167 -6.32 44.79 48.32
CA ARG A 167 -7.21 44.36 47.21
C ARG A 167 -6.88 42.96 46.71
N ASN A 168 -7.85 42.30 46.08
CA ASN A 168 -7.62 41.12 45.27
C ASN A 168 -6.90 41.53 43.99
N SER A 169 -5.60 41.20 43.87
CA SER A 169 -4.83 41.47 42.65
C SER A 169 -3.64 40.54 42.52
N LEU A 170 -3.77 39.56 41.62
CA LEU A 170 -2.75 38.53 41.41
C LEU A 170 -1.40 39.11 40.98
N THR A 171 -1.39 40.01 39.99
CA THR A 171 -0.16 40.64 39.49
C THR A 171 0.58 41.41 40.58
N LYS A 172 -0.13 42.22 41.36
CA LYS A 172 0.51 43.00 42.42
C LYS A 172 0.93 42.14 43.61
N ALA A 173 0.17 41.09 43.94
CA ALA A 173 0.55 40.10 44.94
C ALA A 173 1.89 39.44 44.57
N PHE A 174 2.06 39.02 43.32
CA PHE A 174 3.35 38.48 42.85
C PHE A 174 4.48 39.51 42.91
N GLN A 175 4.24 40.75 42.48
CA GLN A 175 5.26 41.81 42.58
C GLN A 175 5.70 42.07 44.03
N GLN A 176 4.77 41.99 44.99
CA GLN A 176 5.08 42.11 46.43
C GLN A 176 5.87 40.93 46.98
N MET A 177 5.74 39.76 46.36
CA MET A 177 6.57 38.58 46.63
C MET A 177 7.93 38.61 45.89
N GLY A 178 8.25 39.69 45.18
CA GLY A 178 9.55 39.89 44.53
C GLY A 178 9.62 39.47 43.06
N PHE A 179 8.50 39.08 42.44
CA PHE A 179 8.50 38.73 41.01
C PHE A 179 8.59 39.98 40.13
N ALA A 180 9.47 39.94 39.14
CA ALA A 180 9.69 41.04 38.21
C ALA A 180 8.44 41.32 37.37
N LYS A 181 8.21 42.61 37.08
CA LYS A 181 7.08 43.05 36.26
C LYS A 181 7.13 42.41 34.87
N ALA A 182 5.98 41.99 34.36
CA ALA A 182 5.89 41.38 33.04
C ALA A 182 6.56 42.20 31.92
N VAL A 183 7.39 41.51 31.13
CA VAL A 183 8.03 42.04 29.91
C VAL A 183 7.27 41.60 28.66
N SER A 184 6.65 40.41 28.70
CA SER A 184 5.81 39.89 27.62
C SER A 184 4.73 38.95 28.16
N LYS A 185 3.81 38.50 27.30
CA LYS A 185 2.84 37.46 27.68
C LYS A 185 3.52 36.16 28.12
N LYS A 186 4.70 35.84 27.59
CA LYS A 186 5.48 34.64 27.92
C LYS A 186 6.45 34.83 29.09
N GLN A 187 6.73 36.09 29.47
CA GLN A 187 7.61 36.45 30.57
C GLN A 187 6.85 37.39 31.50
N ASN A 188 6.07 36.79 32.39
CA ASN A 188 5.23 37.48 33.36
C ASN A 188 5.38 36.86 34.76
N GLU A 189 4.80 37.54 35.75
CA GLU A 189 4.90 37.17 37.16
C GLU A 189 4.39 35.76 37.45
N THR A 190 3.31 35.33 36.78
CA THR A 190 2.72 34.00 36.97
C THR A 190 3.62 32.91 36.42
N VAL A 191 4.27 33.14 35.28
CA VAL A 191 5.22 32.17 34.69
C VAL A 191 6.43 32.01 35.61
N ALA A 192 7.04 33.11 36.05
CA ALA A 192 8.20 33.08 36.95
C ALA A 192 7.85 32.43 38.30
N TRP A 193 6.66 32.67 38.83
CA TRP A 193 6.18 32.00 40.04
C TRP A 193 5.99 30.50 39.84
N GLN A 194 5.36 30.08 38.73
CA GLN A 194 5.20 28.66 38.43
C GLN A 194 6.54 27.93 38.21
N GLU A 195 7.53 28.61 37.62
CA GLU A 195 8.90 28.08 37.50
C GLU A 195 9.51 27.85 38.88
N ARG A 196 9.47 28.84 39.77
CA ARG A 196 9.95 28.71 41.16
C ARG A 196 9.26 27.55 41.90
N GLU A 197 7.93 27.41 41.77
CA GLU A 197 7.21 26.31 42.44
C GLU A 197 7.54 24.93 41.84
N ARG A 198 7.76 24.84 40.52
CA ARG A 198 8.21 23.60 39.87
C ARG A 198 9.62 23.22 40.27
N GLU A 199 10.53 24.19 40.39
CA GLU A 199 11.89 23.98 40.87
C GLU A 199 11.87 23.40 42.29
N TYR A 200 11.13 24.01 43.20
CA TYR A 200 11.00 23.51 44.57
C TYR A 200 10.37 22.11 44.64
N LEU A 201 9.32 21.83 43.85
CA LEU A 201 8.76 20.48 43.73
C LEU A 201 9.76 19.47 43.18
N THR A 202 10.61 19.88 42.23
CA THR A 202 11.65 19.03 41.65
C THR A 202 12.71 18.67 42.69
N GLU A 203 13.08 19.61 43.57
CA GLU A 203 13.98 19.36 44.70
C GLU A 203 13.37 18.36 45.68
N LEU A 204 12.10 18.55 46.08
CA LEU A 204 11.42 17.60 46.97
C LEU A 204 11.29 16.21 46.34
N CYS A 205 11.05 16.12 45.03
CA CYS A 205 11.05 14.85 44.30
C CYS A 205 12.43 14.18 44.37
N ARG A 206 13.51 14.94 44.15
CA ARG A 206 14.88 14.43 44.20
C ARG A 206 15.24 13.89 45.59
N GLU A 207 14.82 14.56 46.66
CA GLU A 207 15.01 14.10 48.04
C GLU A 207 14.34 12.74 48.30
N GLN A 208 13.21 12.47 47.63
CA GLN A 208 12.46 11.22 47.72
C GLN A 208 12.89 10.17 46.67
N GLY A 209 14.00 10.40 45.96
CA GLY A 209 14.50 9.49 44.93
C GLY A 209 13.65 9.46 43.65
N ILE A 210 12.79 10.45 43.44
CA ILE A 210 11.96 10.59 42.24
C ILE A 210 12.72 11.42 41.20
N GLU A 211 13.09 10.78 40.09
CA GLU A 211 13.70 11.46 38.95
C GLU A 211 12.62 12.18 38.12
N ILE A 212 12.81 13.48 37.88
CA ILE A 212 11.87 14.31 37.11
C ILE A 212 12.46 14.65 35.75
N GLU A 213 11.70 14.34 34.69
CA GLU A 213 11.96 14.79 33.33
C GLU A 213 11.17 16.08 33.05
N VAL A 214 11.90 17.12 32.64
CA VAL A 214 11.29 18.37 32.18
C VAL A 214 11.02 18.25 30.68
N LEU A 215 9.79 17.90 30.33
CA LEU A 215 9.36 17.88 28.93
C LEU A 215 9.41 19.32 28.38
N GLY A 216 10.26 19.58 27.40
CA GLY A 216 10.44 20.89 26.74
C GLY A 216 9.27 21.38 25.89
N ILE A 217 8.08 20.80 26.06
CA ILE A 217 6.88 21.11 25.29
C ILE A 217 5.96 21.96 26.17
N GLN A 218 5.74 23.20 25.75
CA GLN A 218 4.65 24.04 26.24
C GLN A 218 3.33 23.26 26.09
N ARG A 219 2.86 22.63 27.18
CA ARG A 219 1.55 21.98 27.21
C ARG A 219 0.48 23.05 27.42
N ASP A 220 -0.50 23.10 26.53
CA ASP A 220 -1.71 23.87 26.77
C ASP A 220 -2.46 23.30 27.98
N ASN A 221 -3.11 24.17 28.77
CA ASN A 221 -3.93 23.74 29.91
C ASN A 221 -5.20 23.04 29.38
N LEU A 222 -5.14 21.72 29.18
CA LEU A 222 -6.30 20.92 28.80
C LEU A 222 -7.15 20.60 30.04
N SER A 223 -8.45 20.76 29.94
CA SER A 223 -9.40 20.22 30.90
C SER A 223 -9.42 18.69 30.85
N LEU A 224 -9.91 18.03 31.90
CA LEU A 224 -10.01 16.56 31.95
C LEU A 224 -10.71 15.93 30.72
N PRO A 225 -11.85 16.45 30.22
CA PRO A 225 -12.45 15.96 28.98
C PRO A 225 -11.55 16.13 27.76
N GLU A 226 -10.91 17.28 27.61
CA GLU A 226 -10.00 17.58 26.49
C GLU A 226 -8.76 16.67 26.53
N TYR A 227 -8.19 16.43 27.71
CA TYR A 227 -7.09 15.49 27.90
C TYR A 227 -7.51 14.06 27.53
N LYS A 228 -8.69 13.60 27.98
CA LYS A 228 -9.20 12.26 27.62
C LYS A 228 -9.43 12.13 26.12
N ALA A 229 -9.93 13.17 25.46
CA ALA A 229 -10.12 13.17 24.00
C ALA A 229 -8.77 13.11 23.28
N ALA A 230 -7.82 13.96 23.66
CA ALA A 230 -6.47 13.96 23.10
C ALA A 230 -5.75 12.61 23.29
N MET A 231 -5.91 11.96 24.45
CA MET A 231 -5.33 10.64 24.68
C MET A 231 -5.94 9.55 23.81
N ARG A 232 -7.26 9.59 23.53
CA ARG A 232 -7.88 8.65 22.59
C ARG A 232 -7.39 8.86 21.17
N GLU A 233 -7.26 10.12 20.75
CA GLU A 233 -6.72 10.46 19.43
C GLU A 233 -5.27 9.96 19.28
N VAL A 234 -4.44 10.13 20.31
CA VAL A 234 -3.07 9.58 20.33
C VAL A 234 -3.09 8.05 20.23
N GLU A 235 -3.94 7.37 21.00
CA GLU A 235 -4.07 5.90 20.96
C GLU A 235 -4.56 5.40 19.59
N GLU A 236 -5.51 6.08 18.96
CA GLU A 236 -5.98 5.79 17.60
C GLU A 236 -4.86 6.01 16.55
N LEU A 237 -4.08 7.09 16.69
CA LEU A 237 -2.94 7.35 15.82
C LEU A 237 -1.82 6.32 16.00
N GLU A 238 -1.55 5.89 17.22
CA GLU A 238 -0.59 4.80 17.52
C GLU A 238 -1.05 3.48 16.89
N GLN A 239 -2.34 3.14 17.00
CA GLN A 239 -2.90 1.96 16.33
C GLN A 239 -2.81 2.05 14.81
N GLN A 240 -3.08 3.23 14.23
CA GLN A 240 -2.91 3.46 12.80
C GLN A 240 -1.45 3.33 12.36
N ALA A 241 -0.50 3.83 13.14
CA ALA A 241 0.92 3.71 12.86
C ALA A 241 1.36 2.23 12.83
N VAL A 242 0.94 1.43 13.82
CA VAL A 242 1.20 -0.02 13.84
C VAL A 242 0.60 -0.72 12.62
N ALA A 243 -0.63 -0.38 12.23
CA ALA A 243 -1.27 -0.96 11.05
C ALA A 243 -0.55 -0.58 9.74
N LEU A 244 -0.06 0.66 9.63
CA LEU A 244 0.72 1.12 8.49
C LEU A 244 2.09 0.42 8.40
N ASP A 245 2.76 0.20 9.52
CA ASP A 245 4.02 -0.55 9.57
C ASP A 245 3.82 -1.99 9.09
N MET A 246 2.75 -2.67 9.54
CA MET A 246 2.40 -4.00 9.04
C MET A 246 2.10 -4.01 7.53
N GLN A 247 1.39 -3.00 7.02
CA GLN A 247 1.14 -2.89 5.57
C GLN A 247 2.43 -2.66 4.78
N LYS A 248 3.36 -1.89 5.33
CA LYS A 248 4.66 -1.63 4.71
C LYS A 248 5.49 -2.92 4.60
N GLU A 249 5.54 -3.73 5.64
CA GLU A 249 6.21 -5.04 5.60
C GLU A 249 5.60 -5.97 4.53
N ILE A 250 4.28 -6.00 4.40
CA ILE A 250 3.59 -6.78 3.36
C ILE A 250 3.97 -6.27 1.95
N LEU A 251 4.01 -4.96 1.76
CA LEU A 251 4.39 -4.37 0.47
C LEU A 251 5.86 -4.63 0.13
N GLU A 252 6.76 -4.61 1.12
CA GLU A 252 8.17 -4.97 0.94
C GLU A 252 8.30 -6.42 0.47
N GLN A 253 7.60 -7.37 1.11
CA GLN A 253 7.57 -8.77 0.67
C GLN A 253 7.03 -8.94 -0.76
N GLN A 254 5.94 -8.23 -1.11
CA GLN A 254 5.40 -8.26 -2.46
C GLN A 254 6.39 -7.72 -3.51
N ASN A 255 7.18 -6.72 -3.13
CA ASN A 255 8.17 -6.13 -4.02
C ASN A 255 9.34 -7.10 -4.26
N ASP A 256 9.77 -7.82 -3.24
CA ASP A 256 10.78 -8.88 -3.34
C ASP A 256 10.28 -10.04 -4.23
N ASP A 257 9.04 -10.49 -4.05
CA ASP A 257 8.40 -11.51 -4.90
C ASP A 257 8.34 -11.07 -6.38
N LEU A 258 7.99 -9.80 -6.62
CA LEU A 258 7.96 -9.23 -7.97
C LEU A 258 9.37 -9.15 -8.58
N ALA A 259 10.38 -8.77 -7.79
CA ALA A 259 11.78 -8.73 -8.22
C ALA A 259 12.26 -10.14 -8.62
N GLN A 260 11.93 -11.17 -7.83
CA GLN A 260 12.26 -12.56 -8.15
C GLN A 260 11.59 -13.02 -9.45
N LYS A 261 10.28 -12.80 -9.60
CA LYS A 261 9.56 -13.13 -10.84
C LYS A 261 10.12 -12.42 -12.07
N THR A 262 10.54 -11.17 -11.91
CA THR A 262 11.16 -10.39 -12.99
C THR A 262 12.50 -10.99 -13.42
N SER A 263 13.31 -11.47 -12.46
CA SER A 263 14.56 -12.17 -12.74
C SER A 263 14.33 -13.50 -13.46
N GLU A 264 13.38 -14.31 -13.01
CA GLU A 264 13.01 -15.58 -13.65
C GLU A 264 12.54 -15.38 -15.10
N LEU A 265 11.67 -14.38 -15.32
CA LEU A 265 11.17 -14.06 -16.66
C LEU A 265 12.29 -13.58 -17.59
N CYS A 266 13.23 -12.78 -17.06
CA CYS A 266 14.42 -12.35 -17.81
C CYS A 266 15.26 -13.55 -18.26
N GLY A 267 15.48 -14.53 -17.38
CA GLY A 267 16.17 -15.77 -17.72
C GLY A 267 15.46 -16.57 -18.83
N GLN A 268 14.13 -16.70 -18.77
CA GLN A 268 13.33 -17.37 -19.80
C GLN A 268 13.41 -16.67 -21.17
N VAL A 269 13.41 -15.33 -21.17
CA VAL A 269 13.56 -14.55 -22.41
C VAL A 269 14.92 -14.79 -23.05
N GLN A 270 16.01 -14.77 -22.26
CA GLN A 270 17.36 -15.07 -22.76
C GLN A 270 17.46 -16.48 -23.35
N GLU A 271 16.82 -17.46 -22.71
CA GLU A 271 16.79 -18.84 -23.21
C GLU A 271 16.00 -18.96 -24.52
N MET A 272 14.87 -18.26 -24.63
CA MET A 272 14.10 -18.18 -25.89
C MET A 272 14.89 -17.49 -26.99
N GLU A 273 15.61 -16.40 -26.70
CA GLU A 273 16.46 -15.72 -27.68
C GLU A 273 17.57 -16.64 -28.19
N ALA A 274 18.22 -17.40 -27.30
CA ALA A 274 19.24 -18.37 -27.68
C ALA A 274 18.67 -19.46 -28.62
N LYS A 275 17.52 -20.05 -28.28
CA LYS A 275 16.83 -21.04 -29.13
C LYS A 275 16.41 -20.45 -30.48
N ASN A 276 15.94 -19.21 -30.49
CA ASN A 276 15.55 -18.54 -31.73
C ASN A 276 16.75 -18.32 -32.65
N ASN A 277 17.89 -17.89 -32.10
CA ASN A 277 19.13 -17.75 -32.86
C ASN A 277 19.61 -19.09 -33.46
N GLU A 278 19.48 -20.19 -32.72
CA GLU A 278 19.80 -21.53 -33.22
C GLU A 278 18.89 -21.93 -34.38
N LEU A 279 17.58 -21.68 -34.28
CA LEU A 279 16.62 -21.94 -35.35
C LEU A 279 16.92 -21.11 -36.60
N VAL A 280 17.34 -19.85 -36.45
CA VAL A 280 17.75 -19.00 -37.57
C VAL A 280 18.98 -19.58 -38.28
N LEU A 281 19.98 -20.05 -37.53
CA LEU A 281 21.17 -20.73 -38.09
C LEU A 281 20.79 -22.02 -38.84
N GLN A 282 19.88 -22.82 -38.30
CA GLN A 282 19.38 -24.02 -38.97
C GLN A 282 18.62 -23.69 -40.26
N ALA A 283 17.79 -22.64 -40.25
CA ALA A 283 17.06 -22.18 -41.41
C ALA A 283 18.01 -21.68 -42.52
N GLN A 284 19.07 -20.95 -42.17
CA GLN A 284 20.11 -20.52 -43.12
C GLN A 284 20.79 -21.72 -43.79
N LYS A 285 21.18 -22.73 -43.00
CA LYS A 285 21.81 -23.95 -43.52
C LYS A 285 20.88 -24.73 -44.46
N LEU A 286 19.59 -24.81 -44.14
CA LEU A 286 18.60 -25.44 -45.02
C LEU A 286 18.44 -24.68 -46.34
N THR A 287 18.45 -23.34 -46.30
CA THR A 287 18.40 -22.50 -47.50
C THR A 287 19.60 -22.77 -48.41
N GLU A 288 20.82 -22.83 -47.86
CA GLU A 288 22.03 -23.18 -48.63
C GLU A 288 21.92 -24.57 -49.29
N GLN A 289 21.38 -25.56 -48.56
CA GLN A 289 21.16 -26.90 -49.12
C GLN A 289 20.14 -26.93 -50.25
N ILE A 290 19.09 -26.11 -50.16
CA ILE A 290 18.08 -25.97 -51.22
C ILE A 290 18.71 -25.34 -52.45
N GLU A 291 19.48 -24.25 -52.31
CA GLU A 291 20.18 -23.62 -53.43
C GLU A 291 21.13 -24.62 -54.11
N GLU A 292 21.90 -25.39 -53.34
CA GLU A 292 22.79 -26.42 -53.89
C GLU A 292 22.00 -27.51 -54.64
N ALA A 293 20.85 -27.95 -54.09
CA ALA A 293 19.99 -28.92 -54.76
C ALA A 293 19.38 -28.37 -56.07
N GLU A 294 18.97 -27.11 -56.08
CA GLU A 294 18.44 -26.44 -57.28
C GLU A 294 19.50 -26.32 -58.38
N THR A 295 20.76 -26.00 -58.03
CA THR A 295 21.86 -25.98 -59.03
C THR A 295 22.11 -27.37 -59.64
N LYS A 296 22.11 -28.43 -58.81
CA LYS A 296 22.25 -29.81 -59.26
C LYS A 296 21.08 -30.24 -60.15
N GLU A 297 19.85 -29.86 -59.79
CA GLU A 297 18.66 -30.13 -60.60
C GLU A 297 18.75 -29.43 -61.96
N LYS A 298 19.18 -28.16 -61.99
CA LYS A 298 19.38 -27.41 -63.23
C LYS A 298 20.42 -28.08 -64.14
N ALA A 299 21.56 -28.51 -63.58
CA ALA A 299 22.58 -29.25 -64.31
C ALA A 299 22.03 -30.59 -64.85
N ALA A 300 21.26 -31.32 -64.06
CA ALA A 300 20.61 -32.55 -64.50
C ALA A 300 19.60 -32.32 -65.62
N LYS A 301 18.81 -31.23 -65.56
CA LYS A 301 17.89 -30.81 -66.61
C LYS A 301 18.62 -30.46 -67.92
N GLU A 302 19.76 -29.78 -67.85
CA GLU A 302 20.59 -29.49 -69.03
C GLU A 302 21.17 -30.76 -69.67
N VAL A 303 21.63 -31.73 -68.87
CA VAL A 303 22.09 -33.04 -69.37
C VAL A 303 20.95 -33.79 -70.05
N LEU A 304 19.75 -33.80 -69.45
CA LEU A 304 18.56 -34.40 -70.04
C LEU A 304 18.20 -33.72 -71.37
N ALA A 305 18.25 -32.39 -71.46
CA ALA A 305 17.97 -31.66 -72.69
C ALA A 305 18.99 -31.96 -73.80
N LYS A 306 20.29 -32.10 -73.47
CA LYS A 306 21.33 -32.53 -74.44
C LYS A 306 21.13 -33.96 -74.94
N HIS A 307 20.47 -34.81 -74.15
CA HIS A 307 20.19 -36.20 -74.49
C HIS A 307 18.76 -36.45 -74.96
N ASP A 308 17.94 -35.40 -75.11
CA ASP A 308 16.61 -35.48 -75.74
C ASP A 308 16.73 -35.57 -77.27
N LEU A 309 17.60 -36.47 -77.72
CA LEU A 309 17.79 -36.95 -79.08
C LEU A 309 16.56 -37.74 -79.58
N ARG A 310 15.43 -37.73 -78.86
CA ARG A 310 14.29 -38.63 -79.06
C ARG A 310 13.62 -38.43 -80.43
N ALA A 311 13.61 -37.22 -80.99
CA ALA A 311 13.05 -37.00 -82.32
C ALA A 311 14.03 -37.39 -83.44
N GLU A 312 15.31 -37.01 -83.31
CA GLU A 312 16.32 -37.27 -84.35
C GLU A 312 16.77 -38.73 -84.39
N THR A 313 16.98 -39.38 -83.24
CA THR A 313 17.35 -40.80 -83.18
C THR A 313 16.22 -41.70 -83.66
N PHE A 314 14.96 -41.40 -83.34
CA PHE A 314 13.83 -42.17 -83.90
C PHE A 314 13.73 -42.04 -85.42
N LYS A 315 14.03 -40.86 -85.98
CA LYS A 315 14.04 -40.62 -87.43
C LYS A 315 15.18 -41.38 -88.11
N MET A 316 16.36 -41.42 -87.48
CA MET A 316 17.54 -42.15 -87.98
C MET A 316 17.32 -43.66 -87.92
N ILE A 317 16.84 -44.18 -86.78
CA ILE A 317 16.48 -45.60 -86.59
C ILE A 317 15.40 -46.02 -87.59
N SER A 318 14.36 -45.19 -87.82
CA SER A 318 13.32 -45.51 -88.80
C SER A 318 13.87 -45.60 -90.23
N LYS A 319 14.85 -44.75 -90.57
CA LYS A 319 15.48 -44.74 -91.90
C LYS A 319 16.34 -45.98 -92.14
N GLU A 320 17.05 -46.43 -91.12
CA GLU A 320 17.96 -47.58 -91.16
C GLU A 320 17.17 -48.91 -91.13
N VAL A 321 16.13 -49.00 -90.30
CA VAL A 321 15.18 -50.13 -90.30
C VAL A 321 14.46 -50.26 -91.64
N ALA A 322 14.07 -49.15 -92.28
CA ALA A 322 13.45 -49.18 -93.61
C ALA A 322 14.41 -49.71 -94.70
N ALA A 323 15.70 -49.39 -94.60
CA ALA A 323 16.73 -49.86 -95.52
C ALA A 323 16.98 -51.39 -95.37
N GLU A 324 17.11 -51.88 -94.13
CA GLU A 324 17.27 -53.32 -93.86
C GLU A 324 16.01 -54.14 -94.20
N THR A 325 14.81 -53.59 -93.97
CA THR A 325 13.54 -54.25 -94.34
C THR A 325 13.43 -54.46 -95.86
N LYS A 326 13.97 -53.52 -96.65
CA LYS A 326 13.98 -53.60 -98.11
C LYS A 326 14.99 -54.64 -98.63
N SER A 327 16.14 -54.81 -97.97
CA SER A 327 17.12 -55.85 -98.34
C SER A 327 16.70 -57.26 -97.90
N MET A 328 15.87 -57.39 -96.86
CA MET A 328 15.33 -58.68 -96.40
C MET A 328 14.19 -59.21 -97.29
N LYS A 329 13.33 -58.33 -97.85
CA LYS A 329 12.26 -58.75 -98.78
C LYS A 329 12.79 -59.39 -100.08
N SER A 330 14.00 -59.08 -100.51
CA SER A 330 14.61 -59.68 -101.70
C SER A 330 15.34 -61.01 -101.45
N ALA A 331 15.44 -61.46 -100.19
CA ALA A 331 16.13 -62.69 -99.80
C ALA A 331 15.19 -63.86 -99.42
N ALA A 332 13.89 -63.59 -99.35
CA ALA A 332 12.84 -64.56 -99.04
C ALA A 332 12.32 -65.23 -100.33
N VAL A 333 12.54 -66.54 -100.48
CA VAL A 333 12.02 -67.32 -101.62
C VAL A 333 10.81 -68.14 -101.15
N PRO A 334 9.62 -67.99 -101.78
CA PRO A 334 8.44 -68.77 -101.43
C PRO A 334 8.63 -70.24 -101.80
N ILE A 335 8.21 -71.16 -100.94
CA ILE A 335 8.11 -72.59 -101.26
C ILE A 335 6.63 -72.98 -101.22
N THR A 336 6.11 -73.48 -102.34
CA THR A 336 4.81 -74.16 -102.35
C THR A 336 4.98 -75.58 -101.81
N ASN A 337 4.23 -75.93 -100.75
CA ASN A 337 4.27 -77.27 -100.16
C ASN A 337 3.00 -78.04 -100.55
N LEU A 338 3.14 -79.29 -100.97
CA LEU A 338 2.08 -80.07 -101.62
C LEU A 338 1.03 -80.67 -100.67
N PHE A 339 1.14 -80.46 -99.35
CA PHE A 339 0.14 -80.87 -98.34
C PHE A 339 0.13 -79.89 -97.16
N GLY A 340 -0.91 -79.03 -97.07
CA GLY A 340 -1.22 -78.17 -95.91
C GLY A 340 -1.12 -76.66 -96.17
N GLY A 341 -2.18 -75.91 -95.87
CA GLY A 341 -2.42 -74.51 -96.27
C GLY A 341 -1.65 -73.42 -95.52
N GLU A 342 -0.41 -73.67 -95.09
CA GLU A 342 0.44 -72.64 -94.47
C GLU A 342 1.61 -72.28 -95.40
N GLU A 343 1.86 -70.97 -95.60
CA GLU A 343 2.96 -70.47 -96.45
C GLU A 343 4.32 -70.60 -95.75
N TYR A 344 5.29 -71.24 -96.42
CA TYR A 344 6.66 -71.38 -95.94
C TYR A 344 7.63 -70.56 -96.80
N VAL A 345 8.61 -69.93 -96.13
CA VAL A 345 9.67 -69.14 -96.77
C VAL A 345 11.03 -69.68 -96.35
N LYS A 346 11.92 -69.93 -97.30
CA LYS A 346 13.31 -70.31 -97.00
C LYS A 346 14.17 -69.06 -96.83
N VAL A 347 14.82 -68.93 -95.67
CA VAL A 347 15.71 -67.81 -95.34
C VAL A 347 17.10 -68.36 -94.95
N LYS A 348 18.18 -67.68 -95.32
CA LYS A 348 19.55 -68.06 -94.89
C LYS A 348 19.67 -67.97 -93.37
N LYS A 349 20.37 -68.92 -92.74
CA LYS A 349 20.54 -69.00 -91.28
C LYS A 349 21.13 -67.73 -90.65
N SER A 350 22.05 -67.05 -91.35
CA SER A 350 22.61 -65.76 -90.91
C SER A 350 21.56 -64.66 -90.84
N ASP A 351 20.64 -64.64 -91.80
CA ASP A 351 19.60 -63.61 -91.91
C ASP A 351 18.44 -63.92 -90.95
N TRP A 352 18.14 -65.21 -90.73
CA TRP A 352 17.23 -65.66 -89.68
C TRP A 352 17.74 -65.30 -88.28
N ASN A 353 19.03 -65.50 -88.01
CA ASN A 353 19.62 -65.12 -86.73
C ASN A 353 19.61 -63.60 -86.51
N LYS A 354 19.78 -62.79 -87.57
CA LYS A 354 19.64 -61.33 -87.48
C LYS A 354 18.19 -60.92 -87.19
N LEU A 355 17.21 -61.56 -87.83
CA LEU A 355 15.78 -61.37 -87.54
C LEU A 355 15.46 -61.71 -86.09
N LEU A 356 15.99 -62.84 -85.60
CA LEU A 356 15.79 -63.29 -84.23
C LEU A 356 16.47 -62.35 -83.21
N ASP A 357 17.66 -61.84 -83.51
CA ASP A 357 18.37 -60.86 -82.66
C ASP A 357 17.64 -59.51 -82.62
N ALA A 358 17.16 -59.02 -83.77
CA ALA A 358 16.33 -57.81 -83.85
C ALA A 358 15.01 -57.97 -83.09
N PHE A 359 14.37 -59.14 -83.19
CA PHE A 359 13.17 -59.48 -82.43
C PHE A 359 13.45 -59.55 -80.93
N ASN A 360 14.52 -60.22 -80.50
CA ASN A 360 14.90 -60.29 -79.08
C ASN A 360 15.24 -58.90 -78.50
N LYS A 361 15.89 -58.04 -79.28
CA LYS A 361 16.15 -56.64 -78.90
C LYS A 361 14.86 -55.82 -78.81
N SER A 362 13.90 -56.02 -79.70
CA SER A 362 12.61 -55.31 -79.66
C SER A 362 11.74 -55.77 -78.48
N VAL A 363 11.70 -57.07 -78.19
CA VAL A 363 11.03 -57.63 -77.01
C VAL A 363 11.67 -57.09 -75.72
N SER A 364 13.00 -57.02 -75.66
CA SER A 364 13.73 -56.45 -74.51
C SER A 364 13.45 -54.95 -74.34
N ARG A 365 13.33 -54.20 -75.44
CA ARG A 365 12.95 -52.78 -75.40
C ARG A 365 11.51 -52.59 -74.93
N ASN A 366 10.59 -53.41 -75.41
CA ASN A 366 9.18 -53.37 -74.99
C ASN A 366 9.05 -53.70 -73.50
N HIS A 367 9.83 -54.65 -72.99
CA HIS A 367 9.88 -54.95 -71.56
C HIS A 367 10.40 -53.77 -70.72
N LEU A 368 11.44 -53.07 -71.20
CA LEU A 368 11.93 -51.84 -70.55
C LEU A 368 10.91 -50.70 -70.60
N LEU A 369 10.22 -50.51 -71.72
CA LEU A 369 9.15 -49.50 -71.86
C LEU A 369 8.01 -49.79 -70.89
N GLU A 370 7.56 -51.04 -70.80
CA GLU A 370 6.52 -51.46 -69.86
C GLU A 370 6.93 -51.20 -68.40
N LYS A 371 8.22 -51.40 -68.06
CA LYS A 371 8.76 -51.09 -66.73
C LYS A 371 8.74 -49.59 -66.43
N TYR A 372 9.07 -48.75 -67.40
CA TYR A 372 9.01 -47.29 -67.23
C TYR A 372 7.57 -46.77 -67.17
N GLU A 373 6.66 -47.29 -67.99
CA GLU A 373 5.23 -46.95 -67.93
C GLU A 373 4.63 -47.30 -66.55
N LYS A 374 4.96 -48.48 -66.00
CA LYS A 374 4.56 -48.85 -64.63
C LYS A 374 5.11 -47.88 -63.59
N LYS A 375 6.36 -47.42 -63.74
CA LYS A 375 6.98 -46.47 -62.81
C LYS A 375 6.36 -45.07 -62.91
N ILE A 376 6.06 -44.60 -64.12
CA ILE A 376 5.36 -43.34 -64.35
C ILE A 376 3.96 -43.40 -63.73
N SER A 377 3.19 -44.45 -63.99
CA SER A 377 1.87 -44.65 -63.40
C SER A 377 1.93 -44.67 -61.86
N SER A 378 2.96 -45.28 -61.27
CA SER A 378 3.15 -45.25 -59.81
C SER A 378 3.44 -43.84 -59.28
N LEU A 379 4.19 -43.02 -60.02
CA LEU A 379 4.50 -41.65 -59.60
C LEU A 379 3.29 -40.73 -59.75
N GLU A 380 2.52 -40.87 -60.83
CA GLU A 380 1.27 -40.14 -61.03
C GLU A 380 0.27 -40.42 -59.90
N LYS A 381 0.13 -41.68 -59.48
CA LYS A 381 -0.70 -42.05 -58.32
C LYS A 381 -0.22 -41.39 -57.02
N LYS A 382 1.09 -41.30 -56.80
CA LYS A 382 1.66 -40.60 -55.63
C LYS A 382 1.38 -39.10 -55.67
N ILE A 383 1.53 -38.47 -56.82
CA ILE A 383 1.22 -37.04 -57.01
C ILE A 383 -0.26 -36.77 -56.75
N ALA A 384 -1.16 -37.62 -57.26
CA ALA A 384 -2.59 -37.50 -57.00
C ALA A 384 -2.92 -37.61 -55.50
N ALA A 385 -2.31 -38.58 -54.81
CA ALA A 385 -2.51 -38.77 -53.37
C ALA A 385 -2.00 -37.58 -52.54
N LEU A 386 -0.80 -37.06 -52.86
CA LEU A 386 -0.24 -35.89 -52.18
C LEU A 386 -1.09 -34.64 -52.44
N THR A 387 -1.56 -34.46 -53.68
CA THR A 387 -2.46 -33.35 -54.04
C THR A 387 -3.75 -33.40 -53.22
N ASP A 388 -4.38 -34.58 -53.07
CA ASP A 388 -5.58 -34.76 -52.25
C ASP A 388 -5.32 -34.46 -50.75
N GLN A 389 -4.16 -34.87 -50.22
CA GLN A 389 -3.76 -34.56 -48.84
C GLN A 389 -3.58 -33.06 -48.62
N VAL A 390 -2.92 -32.36 -49.54
CA VAL A 390 -2.74 -30.90 -49.48
C VAL A 390 -4.10 -30.20 -49.50
N GLU A 391 -5.03 -30.66 -50.33
CA GLU A 391 -6.35 -30.06 -50.43
C GLU A 391 -7.18 -30.27 -49.15
N LYS A 392 -7.07 -31.45 -48.52
CA LYS A 392 -7.66 -31.71 -47.19
C LYS A 392 -7.10 -30.78 -46.12
N LEU A 393 -5.78 -30.56 -46.10
CA LEU A 393 -5.14 -29.65 -45.17
C LEU A 393 -5.58 -28.20 -45.38
N LYS A 394 -5.68 -27.74 -46.64
CA LYS A 394 -6.22 -26.41 -46.96
C LYS A 394 -7.65 -26.23 -46.46
N ARG A 395 -8.53 -27.21 -46.68
CA ARG A 395 -9.91 -27.18 -46.16
C ARG A 395 -9.94 -27.18 -44.63
N PHE A 396 -9.07 -27.94 -43.97
CA PHE A 396 -8.97 -27.95 -42.51
C PHE A 396 -8.61 -26.56 -41.98
N VAL A 397 -7.55 -25.94 -42.53
CA VAL A 397 -7.11 -24.58 -42.17
C VAL A 397 -8.23 -23.56 -42.36
N ALA A 398 -8.93 -23.60 -43.50
CA ALA A 398 -10.06 -22.72 -43.78
C ALA A 398 -11.26 -22.97 -42.84
N SER A 399 -11.64 -24.23 -42.61
CA SER A 399 -12.80 -24.60 -41.76
C SER A 399 -12.61 -24.21 -40.29
N ARG A 400 -11.35 -24.16 -39.84
CA ARG A 400 -10.99 -23.79 -38.47
C ARG A 400 -10.63 -22.31 -38.34
N GLY A 401 -10.72 -21.54 -39.43
CA GLY A 401 -10.36 -20.12 -39.46
C GLY A 401 -8.91 -19.85 -39.04
N LEU A 402 -8.02 -20.84 -39.19
CA LEU A 402 -6.65 -20.76 -38.68
C LEU A 402 -5.81 -19.76 -39.46
N GLY A 403 -6.13 -19.56 -40.75
CA GLY A 403 -5.48 -18.55 -41.57
C GLY A 403 -5.79 -17.13 -41.08
N GLU A 404 -7.06 -16.83 -40.85
CA GLU A 404 -7.51 -15.54 -40.32
C GLU A 404 -6.99 -15.30 -38.90
N ALA A 405 -7.07 -16.32 -38.03
CA ALA A 405 -6.56 -16.25 -36.66
C ALA A 405 -5.04 -15.97 -36.63
N PHE A 406 -4.27 -16.57 -37.53
CA PHE A 406 -2.84 -16.32 -37.65
C PHE A 406 -2.55 -14.89 -38.14
N VAL A 407 -3.31 -14.38 -39.11
CA VAL A 407 -3.18 -12.99 -39.59
C VAL A 407 -3.53 -11.98 -38.49
N GLU A 408 -4.58 -12.24 -37.70
CA GLU A 408 -4.92 -11.39 -36.55
C GLU A 408 -3.86 -11.45 -35.45
N PHE A 409 -3.33 -12.63 -35.15
CA PHE A 409 -2.24 -12.79 -34.21
C PHE A 409 -1.00 -11.99 -34.63
N VAL A 410 -0.59 -12.07 -35.90
CA VAL A 410 0.52 -11.27 -36.43
C VAL A 410 0.23 -9.77 -36.36
N LYS A 411 -1.01 -9.32 -36.65
CA LYS A 411 -1.41 -7.92 -36.45
C LYS A 411 -1.37 -7.49 -34.98
N SER A 412 -1.67 -8.39 -34.04
CA SER A 412 -1.62 -8.10 -32.61
C SER A 412 -0.20 -7.87 -32.07
N LEU A 413 0.80 -8.43 -32.73
CA LEU A 413 2.22 -8.26 -32.42
C LEU A 413 2.80 -6.94 -32.97
N ALA A 414 2.09 -6.26 -33.87
CA ALA A 414 2.52 -4.98 -34.40
C ALA A 414 2.49 -3.89 -33.30
N PRO A 415 3.52 -3.04 -33.19
CA PRO A 415 3.60 -2.04 -32.12
C PRO A 415 2.43 -1.06 -32.18
N LYS A 416 1.59 -1.09 -31.13
CA LYS A 416 0.42 -0.20 -31.00
C LYS A 416 0.86 1.26 -30.93
N THR A 417 0.19 2.11 -31.71
CA THR A 417 0.38 3.57 -31.67
C THR A 417 -0.07 4.16 -30.33
N MET A 418 0.50 5.29 -29.92
CA MET A 418 0.13 5.97 -28.66
C MET A 418 -1.37 6.28 -28.56
N LYS A 419 -2.03 6.58 -29.69
CA LYS A 419 -3.48 6.81 -29.76
C LYS A 419 -4.28 5.56 -29.40
N GLN A 420 -3.89 4.39 -29.92
CA GLN A 420 -4.52 3.11 -29.61
C GLN A 420 -4.26 2.66 -28.16
N ARG A 421 -3.09 2.99 -27.59
CA ARG A 421 -2.78 2.72 -26.17
C ARG A 421 -3.68 3.53 -25.24
N LEU A 422 -3.88 4.81 -25.54
CA LEU A 422 -4.78 5.70 -24.79
C LEU A 422 -6.24 5.25 -24.86
N GLU A 423 -6.69 4.79 -26.03
CA GLU A 423 -8.06 4.34 -26.24
C GLU A 423 -8.35 3.00 -25.53
N ASN A 424 -7.39 2.07 -25.53
CA ASN A 424 -7.48 0.83 -24.74
C ASN A 424 -7.47 1.10 -23.23
N ALA A 425 -6.64 2.04 -22.75
CA ALA A 425 -6.63 2.41 -21.34
C ALA A 425 -7.96 3.06 -20.91
N LYS A 426 -8.60 3.84 -21.79
CA LYS A 426 -9.94 4.39 -21.54
C LYS A 426 -11.01 3.31 -21.49
N SER A 427 -11.00 2.35 -22.42
CA SER A 427 -11.99 1.27 -22.43
C SER A 427 -11.80 0.31 -21.26
N GLU A 428 -10.57 0.01 -20.85
CA GLU A 428 -10.29 -0.76 -19.63
C GLU A 428 -10.76 -0.03 -18.37
N ALA A 429 -10.54 1.29 -18.28
CA ALA A 429 -11.06 2.11 -17.19
C ALA A 429 -12.59 2.11 -17.15
N ASP A 430 -13.26 2.23 -18.31
CA ASP A 430 -14.73 2.19 -18.41
C ASP A 430 -15.30 0.82 -18.02
N VAL A 431 -14.66 -0.29 -18.42
CA VAL A 431 -15.05 -1.64 -18.02
C VAL A 431 -14.88 -1.82 -16.51
N ARG A 432 -13.77 -1.34 -15.94
CA ARG A 432 -13.49 -1.41 -14.50
C ARG A 432 -14.48 -0.56 -13.69
N ASN A 433 -14.88 0.60 -14.21
CA ASN A 433 -15.90 1.45 -13.61
C ASN A 433 -17.28 0.80 -13.67
N ARG A 434 -17.68 0.20 -14.80
CA ARG A 434 -18.94 -0.56 -14.91
C ARG A 434 -18.99 -1.79 -14.00
N GLN A 435 -17.87 -2.47 -13.80
CA GLN A 435 -17.77 -3.59 -12.85
C GLN A 435 -17.89 -3.13 -11.39
N ARG A 436 -17.50 -1.90 -11.07
CA ARG A 436 -17.68 -1.30 -9.73
C ARG A 436 -19.10 -0.78 -9.48
N GLU A 437 -19.83 -0.38 -10.51
CA GLU A 437 -21.24 0.08 -10.39
C GLU A 437 -22.25 -1.08 -10.20
N MET A 438 -21.90 -2.30 -10.62
CA MET A 438 -22.78 -3.49 -10.50
C MET A 438 -23.04 -3.95 -9.04
N PRO A 439 -22.06 -3.96 -8.11
CA PRO A 439 -22.30 -4.23 -6.70
C PRO A 439 -23.17 -3.18 -5.99
N GLU A 440 -23.04 -1.90 -6.33
CA GLU A 440 -23.73 -0.80 -5.62
C GLU A 440 -25.23 -0.78 -5.91
N ARG A 441 -25.66 -1.08 -7.14
CA ARG A 441 -27.09 -1.22 -7.49
C ARG A 441 -27.76 -2.43 -6.83
N GLY A 442 -27.03 -3.54 -6.69
CA GLY A 442 -27.53 -4.76 -6.03
C GLY A 442 -27.74 -4.59 -4.52
N GLN A 443 -26.97 -3.72 -3.85
CA GLN A 443 -27.17 -3.41 -2.43
C GLN A 443 -28.34 -2.42 -2.22
N THR A 444 -28.54 -1.45 -3.11
CA THR A 444 -29.66 -0.51 -3.00
C THR A 444 -31.03 -1.13 -3.26
N GLU A 445 -31.14 -2.10 -4.18
CA GLU A 445 -32.39 -2.84 -4.40
C GLU A 445 -32.73 -3.81 -3.27
N LYS A 446 -31.73 -4.47 -2.68
CA LYS A 446 -31.94 -5.30 -1.48
C LYS A 446 -32.40 -4.46 -0.30
N SER A 447 -31.80 -3.29 -0.06
CA SER A 447 -32.21 -2.42 1.06
C SER A 447 -33.64 -1.89 0.92
N LYS A 448 -34.15 -1.66 -0.30
CA LYS A 448 -35.54 -1.21 -0.53
C LYS A 448 -36.56 -2.32 -0.34
N ARG A 449 -36.21 -3.57 -0.66
CA ARG A 449 -37.12 -4.72 -0.51
C ARG A 449 -37.33 -5.10 0.96
N TRP A 450 -36.31 -4.96 1.80
CA TRP A 450 -36.43 -5.18 3.26
C TRP A 450 -37.24 -4.12 4.01
N GLN A 451 -37.48 -2.94 3.43
CA GLN A 451 -38.32 -1.89 4.03
C GLN A 451 -39.81 -1.98 3.65
N GLN A 452 -40.19 -2.87 2.73
CA GLN A 452 -41.60 -3.11 2.36
C GLN A 452 -42.19 -4.39 3.00
N GLU A 453 -41.36 -5.23 3.63
CA GLU A 453 -41.78 -6.48 4.30
C GLU A 453 -41.68 -6.41 5.84
N MET A 454 -41.45 -5.22 6.39
CA MET A 454 -41.65 -4.87 7.82
C MET A 454 -42.73 -3.80 7.90
#